data_AF-A0AAW4MWZ1-F1
#
_entry.id   AF-A0AAW4MWZ1-F1
#
_cell.length_a   1.000
_cell.length_b   1.000
_cell.length_c   1.000
_cell.angle_alpha   90.00
_cell.angle_beta   90.00
_cell.angle_gamma   90.00
#
_symmetry.space_group_name_H-M   'P 1'
#
loop_
_entity.id
_entity.type
_entity.pdbx_description
1 polymer ?
#
loop_
_entity_poly.entity_id
_entity_poly.type
_entity_poly.pdbx_seq_one_letter_code
_entity_poly.pdbx_strand_id
1 'polypeptide(L)'
;MIQDFSLNIKSAFNSFDFKFFDEPDFDTVERIETYCLNNINASTQHTHSNSTCKSSQLVYFKNYSRHYVSYHGSVQDNMITIPVLYCKNDKHYHAVLPNSIIVPYSSFSIFFILKVLALKSCSAFTVEEITERFCISTSTLYRWISKYNVYLRIFNTLKNRYHMHFFMHLIYDFSNVIHDIFDFNLHTLFQYDRTLSNHDS
;
A
#
# COMPACT_ATOMS: atom_id res chain seq x y z
N MET A 1 6.33 1.59 12.05
CA MET A 1 6.67 0.22 11.61
C MET A 1 5.37 -0.47 11.28
N ILE A 2 5.25 -1.04 10.08
CA ILE A 2 3.99 -1.59 9.58
C ILE A 2 4.25 -3.06 9.35
N GLN A 3 3.51 -3.91 10.05
CA GLN A 3 3.63 -5.34 9.86
C GLN A 3 2.91 -5.74 8.59
N ASP A 4 3.51 -6.68 7.89
CA ASP A 4 2.91 -7.28 6.72
C ASP A 4 1.93 -8.39 7.16
N PHE A 5 0.66 -8.02 7.31
CA PHE A 5 -0.44 -8.97 7.45
C PHE A 5 -0.96 -9.43 6.09
N SER A 6 -0.10 -9.48 5.06
CA SER A 6 -0.43 -9.85 3.68
C SER A 6 -1.27 -11.12 3.57
N LEU A 7 -0.99 -12.15 4.38
CA LEU A 7 -1.78 -13.38 4.42
C LEU A 7 -3.22 -13.14 4.91
N ASN A 8 -3.42 -12.31 5.94
CA ASN A 8 -4.75 -11.98 6.44
C ASN A 8 -5.51 -11.09 5.47
N ILE A 9 -4.81 -10.16 4.82
CA ILE A 9 -5.38 -9.31 3.77
C ILE A 9 -5.81 -10.20 2.60
N LYS A 10 -4.95 -11.10 2.11
CA LYS A 10 -5.29 -12.05 1.04
C LYS A 10 -6.50 -12.91 1.42
N SER A 11 -6.54 -13.40 2.65
CA SER A 11 -7.70 -14.12 3.18
C SER A 11 -8.97 -13.25 3.18
N ALA A 12 -8.88 -11.98 3.59
CA ALA A 12 -9.99 -11.04 3.54
C ALA A 12 -10.51 -10.89 2.10
N PHE A 13 -9.60 -10.66 1.15
CA PHE A 13 -9.96 -10.47 -0.26
C PHE A 13 -10.62 -11.71 -0.89
N ASN A 14 -10.24 -12.91 -0.45
CA ASN A 14 -10.89 -14.15 -0.88
C ASN A 14 -12.23 -14.42 -0.18
N SER A 15 -12.45 -13.82 1.00
CA SER A 15 -13.64 -14.07 1.82
C SER A 15 -14.79 -13.11 1.54
N PHE A 16 -14.50 -11.96 0.96
CA PHE A 16 -15.48 -10.96 0.56
C PHE A 16 -15.52 -10.83 -0.96
N ASP A 17 -16.70 -10.57 -1.54
CA ASP A 17 -16.82 -10.15 -2.95
C ASP A 17 -16.42 -8.67 -3.07
N PHE A 18 -15.13 -8.38 -2.94
CA PHE A 18 -14.64 -7.04 -3.25
C PHE A 18 -14.41 -6.91 -4.75
N LYS A 19 -15.01 -5.89 -5.36
CA LYS A 19 -14.77 -5.53 -6.74
C LYS A 19 -14.03 -4.20 -6.80
N PHE A 20 -12.70 -4.26 -6.85
CA PHE A 20 -11.85 -3.07 -6.97
C PHE A 20 -11.72 -2.61 -8.42
N PHE A 21 -12.85 -2.35 -9.09
CA PHE A 21 -12.82 -1.58 -10.34
C PHE A 21 -12.47 -0.11 -10.06
N ASP A 22 -12.78 0.36 -8.85
CA ASP A 22 -12.49 1.68 -8.32
C ASP A 22 -11.73 1.61 -6.99
N GLU A 23 -11.28 2.78 -6.51
CA GLU A 23 -10.71 2.95 -5.17
C GLU A 23 -11.72 2.50 -4.09
N PRO A 24 -11.31 1.73 -3.07
CA PRO A 24 -12.19 1.37 -1.97
C PRO A 24 -12.58 2.59 -1.15
N ASP A 25 -13.86 2.63 -0.80
CA ASP A 25 -14.37 3.58 0.18
C ASP A 25 -13.84 3.29 1.60
N PHE A 26 -14.07 4.26 2.48
CA PHE A 26 -13.64 4.21 3.86
C PHE A 26 -14.16 2.97 4.60
N ASP A 27 -15.45 2.67 4.46
CA ASP A 27 -16.10 1.53 5.12
C ASP A 27 -15.47 0.20 4.68
N THR A 28 -15.09 0.08 3.41
CA THR A 28 -14.40 -1.09 2.88
C THR A 28 -13.03 -1.26 3.54
N VAL A 29 -12.28 -0.17 3.74
CA VAL A 29 -10.97 -0.21 4.42
C VAL A 29 -11.12 -0.63 5.88
N GLU A 30 -12.07 -0.06 6.62
CA GLU A 30 -12.34 -0.44 8.01
C GLU A 30 -12.79 -1.90 8.13
N ARG A 31 -13.59 -2.38 7.17
CA ARG A 31 -14.03 -3.78 7.13
C ARG A 31 -12.86 -4.75 6.92
N ILE A 32 -11.91 -4.41 6.04
CA ILE A 32 -10.70 -5.21 5.83
C ILE A 32 -9.84 -5.20 7.09
N GLU A 33 -9.65 -4.04 7.72
CA GLU A 33 -8.89 -3.94 8.97
C GLU A 33 -9.51 -4.79 10.08
N THR A 34 -10.82 -4.65 10.27
CA THR A 34 -11.60 -5.44 11.25
C THR A 34 -11.46 -6.93 10.97
N TYR A 35 -11.52 -7.34 9.71
CA TYR A 35 -11.27 -8.73 9.33
C TYR A 35 -9.85 -9.17 9.68
N CYS A 36 -8.84 -8.37 9.37
CA CYS A 36 -7.45 -8.70 9.69
C CYS A 36 -7.21 -8.82 11.20
N LEU A 37 -7.84 -7.97 12.01
CA LEU A 37 -7.77 -8.02 13.47
C LEU A 37 -8.45 -9.28 14.03
N ASN A 38 -9.65 -9.61 13.54
CA ASN A 38 -10.39 -10.80 13.94
C ASN A 38 -9.69 -12.10 13.53
N ASN A 39 -8.91 -12.06 12.45
CA ASN A 39 -8.17 -13.20 11.91
C ASN A 39 -6.68 -13.11 12.22
N ILE A 40 -6.29 -12.41 13.29
CA ILE A 40 -4.88 -12.21 13.57
C ILE A 40 -4.09 -13.52 13.72
N ASN A 41 -4.74 -14.53 14.29
CA ASN A 41 -4.14 -15.85 14.48
C ASN A 41 -3.90 -16.61 13.17
N ALA A 42 -4.54 -16.20 12.06
CA ALA A 42 -4.28 -16.75 10.73
C ALA A 42 -2.92 -16.31 10.17
N SER A 43 -2.40 -15.17 10.62
CA SER A 43 -1.05 -14.71 10.32
C SER A 43 -0.15 -15.02 11.52
N THR A 44 0.47 -16.19 11.50
CA THR A 44 1.46 -16.59 12.52
C THR A 44 2.84 -15.98 12.29
N GLN A 45 3.00 -15.22 11.21
CA GLN A 45 4.28 -14.69 10.77
C GLN A 45 4.18 -13.20 10.53
N HIS A 46 5.10 -12.46 11.12
CA HIS A 46 5.26 -11.05 10.89
C HIS A 46 6.72 -10.66 10.79
N THR A 47 7.00 -9.54 10.13
CA THR A 47 8.37 -9.12 9.82
C THR A 47 8.69 -7.81 10.53
N HIS A 48 9.83 -7.78 11.22
CA HIS A 48 10.42 -6.61 11.86
C HIS A 48 11.82 -6.38 11.30
N SER A 49 12.09 -5.24 10.64
CA SER A 49 13.43 -4.91 10.10
C SER A 49 14.08 -6.06 9.32
N ASN A 50 13.31 -6.67 8.41
CA ASN A 50 13.68 -7.85 7.60
C ASN A 50 13.94 -9.15 8.40
N SER A 51 13.75 -9.13 9.72
CA SER A 51 13.73 -10.33 10.56
C SER A 51 12.31 -10.85 10.69
N THR A 52 12.11 -12.12 10.34
CA THR A 52 10.81 -12.79 10.43
C THR A 52 10.60 -13.33 11.84
N CYS A 53 9.51 -12.93 12.50
CA CYS A 53 9.05 -13.50 13.77
C CYS A 53 7.82 -14.38 13.52
N LYS A 54 7.88 -15.64 13.96
CA LYS A 54 6.79 -16.62 13.85
C LYS A 54 5.99 -16.75 15.15
N SER A 55 5.72 -15.63 15.82
CA SER A 55 5.08 -15.62 17.14
C SER A 55 3.57 -15.51 17.05
N SER A 56 2.86 -16.36 17.78
CA SER A 56 1.43 -16.25 18.05
C SER A 56 1.09 -15.33 19.24
N GLN A 57 2.09 -14.74 19.91
CA GLN A 57 1.90 -13.96 21.14
C GLN A 57 1.75 -12.46 20.87
N LEU A 58 0.74 -12.11 20.08
CA LEU A 58 0.32 -10.71 19.88
C LEU A 58 -0.72 -10.34 20.94
N VAL A 59 -0.49 -9.22 21.61
CA VAL A 59 -1.41 -8.67 22.61
C VAL A 59 -1.80 -7.26 22.21
N TYR A 60 -3.08 -6.93 22.36
CA TYR A 60 -3.56 -5.57 22.16
C TYR A 60 -2.76 -4.57 23.00
N PHE A 61 -2.35 -3.46 22.39
CA PHE A 61 -1.64 -2.39 23.07
C PHE A 61 -2.45 -1.08 23.08
N LYS A 62 -2.76 -0.53 21.91
CA LYS A 62 -3.54 0.72 21.78
C LYS A 62 -4.05 0.91 20.35
N ASN A 63 -4.86 1.93 20.15
CA ASN A 63 -5.21 2.45 18.82
C ASN A 63 -4.54 3.80 18.55
N TYR A 64 -4.35 4.14 17.28
CA TYR A 64 -4.08 5.52 16.86
C TYR A 64 -4.91 5.88 15.64
N SER A 65 -5.34 7.13 15.55
CA SER A 65 -6.05 7.63 14.38
C SER A 65 -5.09 8.08 13.30
N ARG A 66 -5.47 7.89 12.03
CA ARG A 66 -4.64 8.22 10.87
C ARG A 66 -5.51 8.77 9.75
N HIS A 67 -4.99 9.77 9.03
CA HIS A 67 -5.60 10.28 7.81
C HIS A 67 -5.57 9.24 6.68
N TYR A 68 -6.68 9.11 5.97
CA TYR A 68 -6.87 8.33 4.75
C TYR A 68 -7.39 9.26 3.65
N VAL A 69 -6.45 9.78 2.87
CA VAL A 69 -6.74 10.67 1.75
C VAL A 69 -6.99 9.83 0.50
N SER A 70 -8.19 10.01 -0.08
CA SER A 70 -8.72 9.25 -1.23
C SER A 70 -9.36 10.18 -2.27
N TYR A 71 -9.69 9.67 -3.46
CA TYR A 71 -10.30 10.48 -4.53
C TYR A 71 -11.53 9.82 -5.15
N HIS A 72 -12.70 10.36 -4.80
CA HIS A 72 -14.03 9.96 -5.29
C HIS A 72 -14.75 11.15 -5.93
N GLY A 73 -14.27 11.60 -7.10
CA GLY A 73 -14.73 12.82 -7.77
C GLY A 73 -14.17 14.11 -7.16
N SER A 74 -13.83 14.09 -5.87
CA SER A 74 -13.06 15.11 -5.16
C SER A 74 -12.12 14.46 -4.14
N VAL A 75 -11.16 15.25 -3.64
CA VAL A 75 -10.26 14.82 -2.56
C VAL A 75 -11.07 14.68 -1.27
N GLN A 76 -10.97 13.50 -0.65
CA GLN A 76 -11.61 13.19 0.62
C GLN A 76 -10.51 12.90 1.65
N ASP A 77 -10.59 13.51 2.82
CA ASP A 77 -9.66 13.27 3.94
C ASP A 77 -10.42 12.69 5.13
N ASN A 78 -10.41 11.36 5.23
CA ASN A 78 -11.11 10.61 6.29
C ASN A 78 -10.14 10.16 7.39
N MET A 79 -10.67 9.76 8.55
CA MET A 79 -9.87 9.27 9.68
C MET A 79 -10.13 7.80 9.96
N ILE A 80 -9.11 6.95 9.77
CA ILE A 80 -9.15 5.52 10.11
C ILE A 80 -8.51 5.28 11.49
N THR A 81 -8.99 4.27 12.21
CA THR A 81 -8.46 3.90 13.53
C THR A 81 -7.61 2.64 13.44
N ILE A 82 -6.30 2.77 13.61
CA ILE A 82 -5.37 1.67 13.44
C ILE A 82 -5.06 1.00 14.79
N PRO A 83 -5.30 -0.31 14.94
CA PRO A 83 -4.89 -1.06 16.13
C PRO A 83 -3.40 -1.36 16.09
N VAL A 84 -2.77 -1.22 17.26
CA VAL A 84 -1.37 -1.53 17.53
C VAL A 84 -1.31 -2.65 18.55
N LEU A 85 -0.47 -3.63 18.24
CA LEU A 85 -0.27 -4.83 19.01
C LEU A 85 1.18 -4.89 19.46
N TYR A 86 1.40 -5.50 20.62
CA TYR A 86 2.73 -5.78 21.13
C TYR A 86 3.02 -7.26 21.00
N CYS A 87 4.15 -7.61 20.37
CA CYS A 87 4.63 -8.98 20.30
C CYS A 87 5.60 -9.25 21.46
N LYS A 88 5.28 -10.25 22.28
CA LYS A 88 6.13 -10.60 23.44
C LYS A 88 7.47 -11.23 23.05
N ASN A 89 7.57 -11.80 21.86
CA ASN A 89 8.76 -12.53 21.42
C ASN A 89 9.82 -11.59 20.84
N ASP A 90 9.44 -10.74 19.87
CA ASP A 90 10.37 -9.78 19.28
C ASP A 90 10.50 -8.50 20.11
N LYS A 91 9.59 -8.26 21.07
CA LYS A 91 9.51 -7.07 21.92
C LYS A 91 9.25 -5.78 21.14
N HIS A 92 8.55 -5.87 20.00
CA HIS A 92 8.20 -4.74 19.15
C HIS A 92 6.69 -4.50 19.05
N TYR A 93 6.36 -3.30 18.56
CA TYR A 93 4.98 -2.84 18.33
C TYR A 93 4.63 -2.87 16.86
N HIS A 94 3.38 -3.26 16.60
CA HIS A 94 2.96 -3.79 15.33
C HIS A 94 1.59 -3.25 14.97
N ALA A 95 1.53 -2.41 13.94
CA ALA A 95 0.27 -1.87 13.44
C ALA A 95 -0.37 -2.84 12.44
N VAL A 96 -1.65 -3.14 12.61
CA VAL A 96 -2.44 -3.91 11.63
C VAL A 96 -2.95 -2.94 10.58
N LEU A 97 -2.40 -3.01 9.37
CA LEU A 97 -2.73 -2.11 8.29
C LEU A 97 -2.95 -2.90 7.00
N PRO A 98 -4.02 -2.63 6.23
CA PRO A 98 -4.13 -3.10 4.86
C PRO A 98 -3.12 -2.35 3.98
N ASN A 99 -1.85 -2.76 4.03
CA ASN A 99 -0.75 -2.15 3.26
C ASN A 99 -0.97 -2.25 1.73
N SER A 100 -1.87 -3.14 1.29
CA SER A 100 -2.36 -3.21 -0.08
C SER A 100 -3.18 -2.00 -0.53
N ILE A 101 -3.68 -1.21 0.42
CA ILE A 101 -4.53 -0.02 0.20
C ILE A 101 -3.85 1.23 0.79
N ILE A 102 -3.19 1.08 1.94
CA ILE A 102 -2.62 2.19 2.69
C ILE A 102 -1.10 2.20 2.54
N VAL A 103 -0.56 3.31 2.05
CA VAL A 103 0.88 3.51 1.93
C VAL A 103 1.49 3.81 3.30
N PRO A 104 2.48 3.04 3.79
CA PRO A 104 3.18 3.33 5.04
C PRO A 104 3.66 4.78 5.19
N TYR A 105 3.40 5.41 6.35
CA TYR A 105 3.83 6.77 6.69
C TYR A 105 3.32 7.88 5.76
N SER A 106 2.28 7.60 4.97
CA SER A 106 1.60 8.55 4.08
C SER A 106 0.13 8.65 4.48
N SER A 107 -0.48 9.84 4.40
CA SER A 107 -1.93 9.96 4.51
C SER A 107 -2.65 9.51 3.23
N PHE A 108 -1.98 9.60 2.08
CA PHE A 108 -2.54 9.22 0.78
C PHE A 108 -2.65 7.71 0.61
N SER A 109 -3.81 7.25 0.14
CA SER A 109 -4.04 5.87 -0.28
C SER A 109 -3.17 5.52 -1.50
N ILE A 110 -2.94 4.23 -1.73
CA ILE A 110 -2.25 3.76 -2.94
C ILE A 110 -3.00 4.19 -4.20
N PHE A 111 -4.33 4.09 -4.20
CA PHE A 111 -5.20 4.39 -5.34
C PHE A 111 -5.18 5.88 -5.67
N PHE A 112 -5.17 6.74 -4.65
CA PHE A 112 -5.01 8.18 -4.81
C PHE A 112 -3.71 8.49 -5.58
N ILE A 113 -2.59 7.95 -5.11
CA ILE A 113 -1.28 8.18 -5.74
C ILE A 113 -1.26 7.65 -7.17
N LEU A 114 -1.77 6.44 -7.39
CA LEU A 114 -1.84 5.84 -8.73
C LEU A 114 -2.71 6.64 -9.67
N LYS A 115 -3.84 7.19 -9.21
CA LYS A 115 -4.72 8.04 -10.02
C LYS A 115 -4.05 9.34 -10.42
N VAL A 116 -3.31 9.98 -9.49
CA VAL A 116 -2.50 11.17 -9.79
C VAL A 116 -1.44 10.87 -10.85
N LEU A 117 -0.71 9.77 -10.69
CA LEU A 117 0.34 9.35 -11.63
C LEU A 117 -0.23 8.99 -13.00
N ALA A 118 -1.33 8.22 -13.04
CA ALA A 118 -2.02 7.88 -14.28
C ALA A 118 -2.47 9.14 -15.02
N LEU A 119 -3.08 10.10 -14.32
CA LEU A 119 -3.48 11.37 -14.93
C LEU A 119 -2.26 12.12 -15.47
N LYS A 120 -1.18 12.22 -14.69
CA LYS A 120 0.07 12.89 -15.12
C LYS A 120 0.70 12.25 -16.35
N SER A 121 0.60 10.93 -16.49
CA SER A 121 1.20 10.16 -17.59
C SER A 121 0.32 10.06 -18.83
N CYS A 122 -1.01 10.06 -18.67
CA CYS A 122 -1.96 9.79 -19.75
C CYS A 122 -2.71 11.03 -20.28
N SER A 123 -2.48 12.21 -19.69
CA SER A 123 -3.14 13.45 -20.10
C SER A 123 -2.15 14.57 -20.43
N ALA A 124 -2.64 15.60 -21.11
CA ALA A 124 -1.89 16.82 -21.37
C ALA A 124 -1.92 17.83 -20.20
N PHE A 125 -2.45 17.44 -19.03
CA PHE A 125 -2.54 18.35 -17.89
C PHE A 125 -1.15 18.80 -17.42
N THR A 126 -1.04 20.09 -17.08
CA THR A 126 0.16 20.67 -16.50
C THR A 126 0.35 20.21 -15.06
N VAL A 127 1.54 20.49 -14.53
CA VAL A 127 1.83 20.22 -13.12
C VAL A 127 0.90 21.02 -12.23
N GLU A 128 0.66 22.30 -12.55
CA GLU A 128 -0.25 23.16 -11.78
C GLU A 128 -1.67 22.58 -11.73
N GLU A 129 -2.24 22.23 -12.89
CA GLU A 129 -3.61 21.70 -13.00
C GLU A 129 -3.80 20.42 -12.17
N ILE A 130 -2.78 19.55 -12.15
CA ILE A 130 -2.80 18.31 -11.36
C ILE A 130 -2.70 18.62 -9.87
N THR A 131 -1.75 19.48 -9.48
CA THR A 131 -1.56 19.83 -8.06
C THR A 131 -2.78 20.52 -7.47
N GLU A 132 -3.46 21.36 -8.25
CA GLU A 132 -4.70 22.02 -7.86
C GLU A 132 -5.84 21.01 -7.74
N ARG A 133 -6.06 20.19 -8.77
CA ARG A 133 -7.15 19.18 -8.78
C ARG A 133 -7.08 18.20 -7.62
N PHE A 134 -5.87 17.76 -7.26
CA PHE A 134 -5.66 16.77 -6.21
C PHE A 134 -5.25 17.39 -4.87
N CYS A 135 -5.21 18.71 -4.76
CA CYS A 135 -4.83 19.42 -3.53
C CYS A 135 -3.50 18.92 -2.93
N ILE A 136 -2.49 18.68 -3.78
CA ILE A 136 -1.16 18.23 -3.38
C ILE A 136 -0.10 19.28 -3.72
N SER A 137 1.03 19.25 -3.02
CA SER A 137 2.17 20.10 -3.39
C SER A 137 2.87 19.58 -4.65
N THR A 138 3.46 20.49 -5.42
CA THR A 138 4.35 20.18 -6.55
C THR A 138 5.49 19.24 -6.14
N SER A 139 6.07 19.45 -4.95
CA SER A 139 7.12 18.58 -4.40
C SER A 139 6.64 17.15 -4.15
N THR A 140 5.39 16.98 -3.71
CA THR A 140 4.78 15.67 -3.49
C THR A 140 4.58 14.94 -4.82
N LEU A 141 4.07 15.62 -5.84
CA LEU A 141 3.90 15.07 -7.17
C LEU A 141 5.24 14.58 -7.75
N TYR A 142 6.28 15.42 -7.75
CA TYR A 142 7.58 15.02 -8.28
C TYR A 142 8.22 13.88 -7.51
N ARG A 143 8.04 13.82 -6.19
CA ARG A 143 8.52 12.69 -5.36
C ARG A 143 7.85 11.37 -5.79
N TRP A 144 6.55 11.38 -6.06
CA TRP A 144 5.84 10.20 -6.55
C TRP A 144 6.28 9.78 -7.96
N ILE A 145 6.42 10.74 -8.89
CA ILE A 145 6.91 10.50 -10.25
C ILE A 145 8.30 9.86 -10.20
N SER A 146 9.20 10.41 -9.39
CA SER A 146 10.56 9.88 -9.24
C SER A 146 10.55 8.44 -8.76
N LYS A 147 9.82 8.13 -7.68
CA LYS A 147 9.69 6.75 -7.18
C LYS A 147 9.10 5.82 -8.23
N TYR A 148 8.00 6.22 -8.84
CA TYR A 148 7.32 5.43 -9.86
C TYR A 148 8.23 5.11 -11.05
N ASN A 149 9.03 6.06 -11.51
CA ASN A 149 9.99 5.83 -12.60
C ASN A 149 11.07 4.80 -12.26
N VAL A 150 11.51 4.72 -10.99
CA VAL A 150 12.43 3.67 -10.52
C VAL A 150 11.77 2.30 -10.66
N TYR A 151 10.56 2.14 -10.14
CA TYR A 151 9.83 0.86 -10.25
C TYR A 151 9.47 0.51 -11.69
N LEU A 152 9.08 1.49 -12.50
CA LEU A 152 8.84 1.28 -13.92
C LEU A 152 10.11 0.83 -14.64
N ARG A 153 11.29 1.34 -14.28
CA ARG A 153 12.57 0.88 -14.83
C ARG A 153 12.81 -0.58 -14.46
N ILE A 154 12.70 -0.93 -13.18
CA ILE A 154 12.86 -2.31 -12.68
C ILE A 154 11.90 -3.24 -13.41
N PHE A 155 10.62 -2.85 -13.45
CA PHE A 155 9.61 -3.62 -14.13
C PHE A 155 9.93 -3.77 -15.61
N ASN A 156 10.28 -2.70 -16.33
CA ASN A 156 10.61 -2.78 -17.76
C ASN A 156 11.82 -3.68 -18.00
N THR A 157 12.82 -3.69 -17.11
CA THR A 157 13.93 -4.64 -17.18
C THR A 157 13.46 -6.08 -17.04
N LEU A 158 12.60 -6.37 -16.07
CA LEU A 158 12.02 -7.70 -15.87
C LEU A 158 11.13 -8.09 -17.06
N LYS A 159 10.21 -7.21 -17.46
CA LYS A 159 9.38 -7.36 -18.66
C LYS A 159 10.20 -7.63 -19.90
N ASN A 160 11.24 -6.87 -20.19
CA ASN A 160 11.97 -7.08 -21.44
C ASN A 160 12.74 -8.40 -21.43
N ARG A 161 13.04 -8.92 -20.23
CA ARG A 161 13.62 -10.24 -20.01
C ARG A 161 12.59 -11.37 -20.04
N TYR A 162 11.32 -11.10 -19.69
CA TYR A 162 10.27 -12.11 -19.48
C TYR A 162 8.96 -11.87 -20.30
N HIS A 163 8.93 -10.87 -21.17
CA HIS A 163 7.87 -10.42 -22.09
C HIS A 163 6.47 -10.04 -21.51
N MET A 164 6.33 -9.31 -20.38
CA MET A 164 5.01 -8.92 -19.81
C MET A 164 4.78 -7.41 -19.54
N HIS A 165 3.65 -6.79 -19.94
CA HIS A 165 3.37 -5.34 -19.78
C HIS A 165 2.78 -4.93 -18.41
N PHE A 166 3.45 -4.04 -17.65
CA PHE A 166 3.06 -3.66 -16.27
C PHE A 166 1.68 -3.06 -16.17
N PHE A 167 1.45 -2.05 -17.01
CA PHE A 167 0.28 -1.20 -16.91
C PHE A 167 -0.98 -1.90 -17.41
N MET A 168 -0.84 -2.80 -18.38
CA MET A 168 -1.98 -3.65 -18.79
C MET A 168 -2.37 -4.60 -17.65
N HIS A 169 -1.40 -5.16 -16.96
CA HIS A 169 -1.66 -5.98 -15.78
C HIS A 169 -2.29 -5.14 -14.64
N LEU A 170 -1.75 -3.96 -14.32
CA LEU A 170 -2.23 -3.08 -13.24
C LEU A 170 -3.66 -2.56 -13.46
N ILE A 171 -4.03 -2.31 -14.72
CA ILE A 171 -5.33 -1.74 -15.09
C ILE A 171 -6.39 -2.84 -15.24
N TYR A 172 -6.06 -4.00 -15.82
CA TYR A 172 -7.05 -5.05 -16.10
C TYR A 172 -7.10 -6.17 -15.06
N ASP A 173 -6.04 -6.35 -14.28
CA ASP A 173 -5.90 -7.46 -13.33
C ASP A 173 -5.28 -6.96 -12.01
N PHE A 174 -5.84 -5.85 -11.52
CA PHE A 174 -5.37 -5.11 -10.35
C PHE A 174 -5.12 -6.05 -9.16
N SER A 175 -5.99 -7.02 -8.91
CA SER A 175 -5.83 -7.97 -7.78
C SER A 175 -4.56 -8.81 -7.92
N ASN A 176 -4.31 -9.41 -9.09
CA ASN A 176 -3.14 -10.26 -9.30
C ASN A 176 -1.83 -9.45 -9.30
N VAL A 177 -1.85 -8.22 -9.81
CA VAL A 177 -0.65 -7.38 -9.81
C VAL A 177 -0.36 -6.78 -8.46
N ILE A 178 -1.38 -6.40 -7.70
CA ILE A 178 -1.24 -6.09 -6.28
C ILE A 178 -0.58 -7.32 -5.65
N HIS A 179 -1.17 -8.51 -5.76
CA HIS A 179 -0.57 -9.73 -5.21
C HIS A 179 0.89 -9.93 -5.63
N ASP A 180 1.25 -9.76 -6.90
CA ASP A 180 2.63 -9.92 -7.38
C ASP A 180 3.57 -8.80 -6.91
N ILE A 181 3.11 -7.55 -6.82
CA ILE A 181 3.88 -6.41 -6.27
C ILE A 181 4.13 -6.64 -4.77
N PHE A 182 3.17 -7.21 -4.03
CA PHE A 182 3.35 -7.56 -2.62
C PHE A 182 4.23 -8.80 -2.44
N ASP A 183 4.10 -9.83 -3.28
CA ASP A 183 4.87 -11.07 -3.17
C ASP A 183 6.35 -10.88 -3.53
N PHE A 184 6.67 -9.96 -4.46
CA PHE A 184 8.06 -9.83 -4.92
C PHE A 184 9.03 -9.32 -3.85
N ASN A 185 8.57 -8.59 -2.82
CA ASN A 185 9.45 -8.05 -1.77
C ASN A 185 8.78 -7.82 -0.39
N LEU A 186 7.54 -8.26 -0.14
CA LEU A 186 6.77 -7.93 1.09
C LEU A 186 6.65 -6.41 1.34
N HIS A 187 6.82 -5.59 0.29
CA HIS A 187 6.92 -4.13 0.37
C HIS A 187 5.97 -3.48 -0.63
N THR A 188 5.25 -2.45 -0.18
CA THR A 188 4.36 -1.69 -1.07
C THR A 188 5.18 -0.78 -2.00
N LEU A 189 4.67 -0.50 -3.21
CA LEU A 189 5.28 0.38 -4.22
C LEU A 189 5.77 1.73 -3.68
N PHE A 190 5.11 2.30 -2.67
CA PHE A 190 5.47 3.61 -2.10
C PHE A 190 6.04 3.54 -0.70
N GLN A 191 6.30 2.33 -0.18
CA GLN A 191 6.97 2.14 1.10
C GLN A 191 8.37 2.77 1.06
N TYR A 192 8.83 3.26 2.21
CA TYR A 192 10.20 3.73 2.35
C TYR A 192 11.10 2.52 2.57
N ASP A 193 11.78 2.09 1.51
CA ASP A 193 12.77 1.01 1.58
C ASP A 193 14.18 1.61 1.53
N ARG A 194 14.98 1.32 2.57
CA ARG A 194 16.38 1.75 2.66
C ARG A 194 17.29 0.96 1.72
N THR A 195 16.88 -0.21 1.26
CA THR A 195 17.72 -1.12 0.47
C THR A 195 17.65 -0.84 -1.02
N LEU A 196 16.47 -0.49 -1.56
CA LEU A 196 16.31 -0.05 -2.96
C LEU A 196 17.05 1.27 -3.28
N SER A 197 17.33 2.10 -2.26
CA SER A 197 18.13 3.32 -2.37
C SER A 197 19.64 3.09 -2.21
N ASN A 198 20.07 1.90 -1.77
CA ASN A 198 21.48 1.55 -1.60
C ASN A 198 22.04 0.88 -2.87
N HIS A 199 21.86 1.52 -4.02
CA HIS A 199 22.73 1.25 -5.16
C HIS A 199 23.90 2.23 -5.09
N ASP A 200 25.02 1.67 -4.64
CA ASP A 200 26.41 2.15 -4.68
C ASP A 200 26.65 3.51 -5.36
N SER A 201 27.13 4.45 -4.54
CA SER A 201 28.00 5.55 -4.98
C SER A 201 29.40 5.02 -5.27
#